data_AF-A0A837HE79-F1
#
_entry.id   AF-A0A837HE79-F1
#
_cell.length_a   1.000
_cell.length_b   1.000
_cell.length_c   1.000
_cell.angle_alpha   90.00
_cell.angle_beta   90.00
_cell.angle_gamma   90.00
#
_symmetry.space_group_name_H-M   'P 1'
#
loop_
_entity.id
_entity.type
_entity.pdbx_description
1 polymer ?
#
loop_
_entity_poly.entity_id
_entity_poly.type
_entity_poly.pdbx_seq_one_letter_code
_entity_poly.pdbx_strand_id
1 'polypeptide(L)'
;MIVIGLLGAIALIVIAAINPIEQANRARDTRFKADAGQLISAIDRYFAANNEFPWMTETSSLTADSALTFVSAATSSIGLCLAGANCPGDGYLISTNELKTEFRNRDFIDATTAMEKIWVGKAAGASASVYACYVPLSKSERAKSENLVNLTFDSTTGAPTTCTAPTGTWTDVNSCYVCLPQ
;
A
#
# COMPACT_ATOMS: atom_id res chain seq x y z
N MET A 1 6.43 -24.87 -45.83
CA MET A 1 7.58 -24.81 -44.89
C MET A 1 8.02 -23.37 -44.59
N ILE A 2 8.14 -22.49 -45.59
CA ILE A 2 8.50 -21.06 -45.39
C ILE A 2 7.59 -20.34 -44.39
N VAL A 3 6.27 -20.53 -44.48
CA VAL A 3 5.30 -19.86 -43.59
C VAL A 3 5.45 -20.30 -42.13
N ILE A 4 5.70 -21.59 -41.88
CA ILE A 4 5.88 -22.13 -40.52
C ILE A 4 7.19 -21.61 -39.92
N GLY A 5 8.25 -21.54 -40.72
CA GLY A 5 9.53 -20.94 -40.30
C GLY A 5 9.41 -19.46 -39.96
N LEU A 6 8.66 -18.69 -40.77
CA LEU A 6 8.45 -17.27 -40.54
C LEU A 6 7.61 -17.00 -39.28
N LEU A 7 6.52 -17.74 -39.09
CA LEU A 7 5.69 -17.61 -37.88
C LEU A 7 6.46 -18.01 -36.62
N GLY A 8 7.30 -19.05 -36.69
CA GLY A 8 8.17 -19.45 -35.58
C GLY A 8 9.21 -18.39 -35.21
N ALA A 9 9.86 -17.76 -36.19
CA ALA A 9 10.86 -16.73 -35.95
C ALA A 9 10.26 -15.47 -35.31
N ILE A 10 9.09 -15.03 -35.77
CA ILE A 10 8.41 -13.85 -35.20
C ILE A 10 7.98 -14.12 -33.75
N ALA A 11 7.44 -15.31 -33.46
CA ALA A 11 7.04 -15.68 -32.10
C ALA A 11 8.22 -15.66 -31.11
N LEU A 12 9.40 -16.16 -31.53
CA LEU A 12 10.61 -16.18 -30.70
C LEU A 12 11.12 -14.76 -30.38
N ILE A 13 11.07 -13.84 -31.36
CA ILE A 13 11.48 -12.44 -31.16
C ILE A 13 10.56 -11.76 -30.13
N VAL A 14 9.25 -11.96 -30.23
CA VAL A 14 8.28 -11.35 -29.31
C VAL A 14 8.45 -11.88 -27.88
N ILE A 15 8.66 -13.19 -27.71
CA ILE A 15 8.87 -13.79 -26.39
C ILE A 15 10.19 -13.31 -25.78
N ALA A 16 11.26 -13.16 -26.58
CA ALA A 16 12.54 -12.63 -26.10
C ALA A 16 12.48 -11.16 -25.66
N ALA A 17 11.56 -10.37 -26.23
CA ALA A 17 11.35 -8.98 -25.85
C ALA A 17 10.52 -8.82 -24.56
N ILE A 18 9.82 -9.86 -24.12
CA ILE A 18 9.02 -9.85 -22.89
C ILE A 18 9.90 -10.31 -21.72
N ASN A 19 10.10 -9.41 -20.75
CA ASN A 19 10.61 -9.80 -19.45
C ASN A 19 9.42 -10.23 -18.55
N PRO A 20 9.16 -11.53 -18.36
CA PRO A 20 7.99 -12.00 -17.59
C PRO A 20 8.03 -11.53 -16.13
N ILE A 21 9.23 -11.36 -15.56
CA ILE A 21 9.41 -10.89 -14.19
C ILE A 21 8.93 -9.44 -14.06
N GLU A 22 9.28 -8.59 -15.02
CA GLU A 22 8.85 -7.19 -15.00
C GLU A 22 7.34 -7.06 -15.19
N GLN A 23 6.71 -7.93 -16.00
CA GLN A 23 5.25 -7.95 -16.13
C GLN A 23 4.56 -8.37 -14.83
N ALA A 24 5.06 -9.40 -14.15
CA ALA A 24 4.54 -9.81 -12.84
C ALA A 24 4.69 -8.69 -11.80
N ASN A 25 5.84 -8.00 -11.77
CA ASN A 25 6.06 -6.87 -10.87
C ASN A 25 5.10 -5.71 -11.14
N ARG A 26 4.84 -5.37 -12.41
CA ARG A 26 3.85 -4.35 -12.78
C ARG A 26 2.43 -4.74 -12.38
N ALA A 27 2.07 -6.01 -12.56
CA ALA A 27 0.77 -6.52 -12.15
C ALA A 27 0.60 -6.43 -10.62
N ARG A 28 1.64 -6.77 -9.86
CA ARG A 28 1.65 -6.61 -8.40
C ARG A 28 1.50 -5.15 -7.99
N ASP A 29 2.30 -4.24 -8.55
CA ASP A 29 2.22 -2.81 -8.20
C ASP A 29 0.83 -2.24 -8.52
N THR A 30 0.22 -2.66 -9.64
CA THR A 30 -1.17 -2.31 -9.99
C THR A 30 -2.17 -2.81 -8.96
N ARG A 31 -2.02 -4.05 -8.49
CA ARG A 31 -2.85 -4.64 -7.43
C ARG A 31 -2.69 -3.87 -6.11
N PHE A 32 -1.45 -3.58 -5.70
CA PHE A 32 -1.17 -2.82 -4.48
C PHE A 32 -1.75 -1.40 -4.56
N LYS A 33 -1.65 -0.73 -5.70
CA LYS A 33 -2.28 0.59 -5.92
C LYS A 33 -3.80 0.52 -5.77
N ALA A 34 -4.44 -0.51 -6.33
CA ALA A 34 -5.87 -0.70 -6.22
C ALA A 34 -6.32 -1.03 -4.78
N ASP A 35 -5.62 -1.95 -4.11
CA ASP A 35 -5.90 -2.34 -2.73
C ASP A 35 -5.69 -1.15 -1.76
N ALA A 36 -4.63 -0.36 -1.94
CA ALA A 36 -4.37 0.86 -1.18
C ALA A 36 -5.46 1.92 -1.38
N GLY A 37 -5.94 2.13 -2.61
CA GLY A 37 -7.04 3.04 -2.89
C GLY A 37 -8.38 2.59 -2.28
N GLN A 38 -8.66 1.28 -2.30
CA GLN A 38 -9.85 0.73 -1.64
C GLN A 38 -9.76 0.88 -0.11
N LEU A 39 -8.56 0.69 0.46
CA LEU A 39 -8.34 0.86 1.90
C LEU A 39 -8.57 2.32 2.34
N ILE A 40 -8.01 3.30 1.63
CA ILE A 40 -8.26 4.73 1.92
C ILE A 40 -9.74 5.04 1.81
N SER A 41 -10.40 4.60 0.73
CA SER A 41 -11.84 4.87 0.56
C SER A 41 -12.68 4.24 1.69
N ALA A 42 -12.31 3.06 2.19
CA ALA A 42 -12.99 2.44 3.32
C ALA A 42 -12.77 3.23 4.62
N ILE A 43 -11.56 3.71 4.87
CA ILE A 43 -11.24 4.57 6.02
C ILE A 43 -12.05 5.87 5.99
N ASP A 44 -12.13 6.53 4.82
CA ASP A 44 -12.89 7.77 4.66
C ASP A 44 -14.39 7.56 4.87
N ARG A 45 -14.95 6.45 4.38
CA ARG A 45 -16.36 6.11 4.62
C ARG A 45 -16.63 5.80 6.09
N TYR A 46 -15.74 5.06 6.75
CA TYR A 46 -15.83 4.81 8.18
C TYR A 46 -15.84 6.11 8.98
N PHE A 47 -14.95 7.05 8.63
CA PHE A 47 -14.92 8.38 9.25
C PHE A 47 -16.22 9.15 9.01
N ALA A 48 -16.75 9.13 7.78
CA ALA A 48 -18.01 9.78 7.46
C ALA A 48 -19.21 9.19 8.23
N ALA A 49 -19.19 7.90 8.54
CA ALA A 49 -20.24 7.22 9.28
C ALA A 49 -20.14 7.43 10.81
N ASN A 50 -18.91 7.42 11.36
CA ASN A 50 -18.68 7.38 12.81
C ASN A 50 -18.16 8.70 13.39
N ASN A 51 -17.77 9.67 12.56
CA ASN A 51 -17.05 10.90 12.93
C ASN A 51 -15.71 10.64 13.68
N GLU A 52 -15.16 9.44 13.53
CA GLU A 52 -13.87 9.06 14.07
C GLU A 52 -13.15 8.11 13.11
N PHE A 53 -11.83 8.10 13.16
CA PHE A 53 -11.04 7.15 12.39
C PHE A 53 -10.92 5.82 13.14
N PRO A 54 -10.71 4.68 12.46
CA PRO A 54 -10.61 3.36 13.11
C PRO A 54 -9.56 3.28 14.23
N TRP A 55 -8.48 4.05 14.13
CA TRP A 55 -7.41 4.06 15.14
C TRP A 55 -7.77 4.83 16.42
N MET A 56 -8.81 5.66 16.38
CA MET A 56 -9.29 6.41 17.54
C MET A 56 -10.08 5.50 18.50
N THR A 57 -10.74 4.46 17.98
CA THR A 57 -11.48 3.48 18.77
C THR A 57 -10.56 2.66 19.69
N GLU A 58 -9.33 2.39 19.24
CA GLU A 58 -8.32 1.67 20.03
C GLU A 58 -7.52 2.59 20.97
N THR A 59 -7.33 3.86 20.60
CA THR A 59 -6.51 4.82 21.36
C THR A 59 -7.28 6.11 21.64
N SER A 60 -7.88 6.19 22.82
CA SER A 60 -8.77 7.28 23.24
C SER A 60 -8.10 8.66 23.41
N SER A 61 -6.77 8.76 23.26
CA SER A 61 -6.03 10.03 23.29
C SER A 61 -5.87 10.68 21.92
N LEU A 62 -6.20 9.96 20.83
CA LEU A 62 -6.13 10.49 19.47
C LEU A 62 -7.44 11.16 19.07
N THR A 63 -7.32 12.32 18.45
CA THR A 63 -8.43 13.07 17.84
C THR A 63 -8.37 12.94 16.31
N ALA A 64 -9.43 13.35 15.61
CA ALA A 64 -9.44 13.38 14.14
C ALA A 64 -8.29 14.25 13.55
N ASP A 65 -7.87 15.27 14.29
CA ASP A 65 -6.78 16.17 13.92
C ASP A 65 -5.39 15.62 14.28
N SER A 66 -5.33 14.54 15.05
CA SER A 66 -4.05 13.93 15.44
C SER A 66 -3.39 13.31 14.22
N ALA A 67 -2.05 13.39 14.17
CA ALA A 67 -1.28 12.64 13.20
C ALA A 67 -1.35 11.14 13.53
N LEU A 68 -1.40 10.32 12.48
CA LEU A 68 -1.16 8.88 12.56
C LEU A 68 0.17 8.60 11.88
N THR A 69 1.13 8.06 12.62
CA THR A 69 2.38 7.59 12.01
C THR A 69 2.13 6.45 11.05
N PHE A 70 3.07 6.25 10.11
CA PHE A 70 2.98 5.12 9.22
C PHE A 70 3.01 3.80 10.00
N VAL A 71 1.89 3.10 9.97
CA VAL A 71 1.72 1.77 10.55
C VAL A 71 1.30 0.79 9.46
N SER A 72 1.58 -0.49 9.63
CA SER A 72 1.16 -1.49 8.65
C SER A 72 -0.35 -1.61 8.63
N ALA A 73 -0.95 -1.78 7.45
CA ALA A 73 -2.38 -2.03 7.27
C ALA A 73 -2.90 -3.26 8.04
N ALA A 74 -2.02 -4.20 8.39
CA ALA A 74 -2.34 -5.37 9.21
C ALA A 74 -2.51 -5.04 10.72
N THR A 75 -2.15 -3.83 11.15
CA THR A 75 -2.30 -3.41 12.56
C THR A 75 -3.78 -3.20 12.88
N SER A 76 -4.21 -3.57 14.10
CA SER A 76 -5.61 -3.43 14.52
C SER A 76 -6.12 -1.99 14.49
N SER A 77 -5.23 -1.02 14.69
CA SER A 77 -5.56 0.41 14.62
C SER A 77 -6.11 0.85 13.25
N ILE A 78 -5.73 0.19 12.16
CA ILE A 78 -6.27 0.52 10.83
C ILE A 78 -7.69 -0.03 10.66
N GLY A 79 -8.09 -1.01 11.47
CA GLY A 79 -9.43 -1.59 11.44
C GLY A 79 -9.64 -2.63 10.34
N LEU A 80 -8.58 -3.09 9.65
CA LEU A 80 -8.69 -4.23 8.72
C LEU A 80 -8.73 -5.56 9.49
N CYS A 81 -7.90 -5.69 10.53
CA CYS A 81 -7.75 -6.91 11.33
C CYS A 81 -8.09 -6.69 12.79
N LEU A 82 -8.68 -7.68 13.43
CA LEU A 82 -8.61 -7.80 14.89
C LEU A 82 -7.16 -8.18 15.27
N ALA A 83 -6.62 -7.58 16.33
CA ALA A 83 -5.18 -7.57 16.66
C ALA A 83 -4.43 -8.91 16.48
N GLY A 84 -3.17 -8.82 16.02
CA GLY A 84 -2.22 -9.94 15.95
C GLY A 84 -1.70 -10.23 14.54
N ALA A 85 -0.67 -11.07 14.44
CA ALA A 85 -0.24 -11.64 13.17
C ALA A 85 -1.35 -12.55 12.59
N ASN A 86 -1.47 -12.59 11.26
CA ASN A 86 -2.45 -13.41 10.53
C ASN A 86 -3.93 -13.02 10.68
N CYS A 87 -4.23 -11.80 11.16
CA CYS A 87 -5.56 -11.21 11.06
C CYS A 87 -6.73 -12.12 11.54
N PRO A 88 -6.70 -12.66 12.78
CA PRO A 88 -7.58 -13.74 13.21
C PRO A 88 -9.07 -13.39 13.28
N GLY A 89 -9.44 -12.11 13.13
CA GLY A 89 -10.81 -11.63 13.17
C GLY A 89 -11.01 -10.37 12.33
N ASP A 90 -12.28 -10.00 12.14
CA ASP A 90 -12.67 -8.78 11.41
C ASP A 90 -12.35 -7.55 12.26
N GLY A 91 -11.59 -6.61 11.69
CA GLY A 91 -11.45 -5.27 12.26
C GLY A 91 -12.66 -4.39 11.96
N TYR A 92 -12.66 -3.15 12.48
CA TYR A 92 -13.76 -2.20 12.36
C TYR A 92 -14.21 -1.92 10.93
N LEU A 93 -13.29 -1.83 9.96
CA LEU A 93 -13.63 -1.58 8.55
C LEU A 93 -14.42 -2.74 7.93
N ILE A 94 -14.17 -3.96 8.37
CA ILE A 94 -14.86 -5.15 7.85
C ILE A 94 -16.18 -5.36 8.59
N SER A 95 -16.18 -5.23 9.92
CA SER A 95 -17.38 -5.44 10.74
C SER A 95 -18.47 -4.37 10.49
N THR A 96 -18.08 -3.17 10.05
CA THR A 96 -19.01 -2.11 9.63
C THR A 96 -19.37 -2.15 8.14
N ASN A 97 -18.92 -3.15 7.38
CA ASN A 97 -19.13 -3.31 5.93
C ASN A 97 -18.52 -2.21 5.04
N GLU A 98 -17.53 -1.46 5.54
CA GLU A 98 -16.81 -0.47 4.73
C GLU A 98 -15.74 -1.11 3.82
N LEU A 99 -15.24 -2.28 4.22
CA LEU A 99 -14.26 -3.07 3.48
C LEU A 99 -14.71 -4.54 3.38
N LYS A 100 -14.44 -5.17 2.24
CA LYS A 100 -14.78 -6.58 2.04
C LYS A 100 -13.88 -7.48 2.90
N THR A 101 -14.45 -8.55 3.44
CA THR A 101 -13.76 -9.58 4.24
C THR A 101 -12.53 -10.19 3.55
N GLU A 102 -12.55 -10.26 2.21
CA GLU A 102 -11.44 -10.78 1.38
C GLU A 102 -10.13 -9.99 1.52
N PHE A 103 -10.18 -8.76 2.04
CA PHE A 103 -8.98 -7.95 2.28
C PHE A 103 -8.04 -8.58 3.31
N ARG A 104 -8.54 -9.45 4.20
CA ARG A 104 -7.71 -10.18 5.16
C ARG A 104 -6.80 -11.21 4.50
N ASN A 105 -7.24 -11.76 3.37
CA ASN A 105 -6.52 -12.81 2.65
C ASN A 105 -5.48 -12.23 1.67
N ARG A 106 -5.20 -10.92 1.75
CA ARG A 106 -4.27 -10.25 0.86
C ARG A 106 -2.84 -10.45 1.34
N ASP A 107 -1.94 -10.64 0.39
CA ASP A 107 -0.53 -10.97 0.63
C ASP A 107 0.20 -9.93 1.53
N PHE A 108 -0.26 -8.67 1.52
CA PHE A 108 0.32 -7.60 2.34
C PHE A 108 -0.05 -7.67 3.82
N ILE A 109 -1.02 -8.51 4.20
CA ILE A 109 -1.45 -8.72 5.59
C ILE A 109 -0.47 -9.64 6.33
N ASP A 110 -0.10 -10.75 5.71
CA ASP A 110 0.82 -11.74 6.27
C ASP A 110 2.29 -11.45 5.95
N ALA A 111 2.54 -10.33 5.29
CA ALA A 111 3.86 -9.89 4.89
C ALA A 111 4.81 -9.74 6.10
N THR A 112 5.98 -10.37 6.01
CA THR A 112 7.03 -10.24 7.03
C THR A 112 8.02 -9.13 6.70
N THR A 113 8.15 -8.79 5.42
CA THR A 113 9.09 -7.76 4.92
C THR A 113 8.39 -6.42 4.69
N ALA A 114 9.13 -5.31 4.81
CA ALA A 114 8.58 -3.97 4.61
C ALA A 114 8.10 -3.73 3.17
N MET A 115 8.74 -4.38 2.18
CA MET A 115 8.42 -4.19 0.77
C MET A 115 7.09 -4.83 0.36
N GLU A 116 6.62 -5.81 1.13
CA GLU A 116 5.37 -6.53 0.89
C GLU A 116 4.18 -5.93 1.65
N LYS A 117 4.42 -4.95 2.52
CA LYS A 117 3.38 -4.29 3.32
C LYS A 117 2.80 -3.07 2.61
N ILE A 118 1.55 -2.78 2.97
CA ILE A 118 0.95 -1.45 2.79
C ILE A 118 1.06 -0.73 4.13
N TRP A 119 1.55 0.49 4.08
CA TRP A 119 1.69 1.40 5.22
C TRP A 119 0.61 2.47 5.14
N VAL A 120 -0.04 2.74 6.26
CA VAL A 120 -1.11 3.75 6.36
C VAL A 120 -0.67 4.82 7.36
N GLY A 121 -0.84 6.08 6.99
CA GLY A 121 -0.50 7.23 7.83
C GLY A 121 -1.43 8.41 7.55
N LYS A 122 -1.42 9.40 8.43
CA LYS A 122 -2.20 10.63 8.28
C LYS A 122 -1.44 11.80 8.89
N ALA A 123 -1.36 12.93 8.20
CA ALA A 123 -0.78 14.15 8.77
C ALA A 123 -1.68 14.76 9.86
N ALA A 124 -1.12 15.65 10.67
CA ALA A 124 -1.90 16.42 11.63
C ALA A 124 -2.83 17.43 10.93
N GLY A 125 -3.99 17.68 11.53
CA GLY A 125 -4.99 18.67 11.08
C GLY A 125 -6.25 18.07 10.46
N ALA A 126 -7.32 18.87 10.48
CA ALA A 126 -8.66 18.50 10.03
C ALA A 126 -8.75 18.21 8.53
N SER A 127 -7.90 18.84 7.73
CA SER A 127 -7.87 18.71 6.27
C SER A 127 -6.76 17.77 5.77
N ALA A 128 -6.13 17.03 6.66
CA ALA A 128 -5.05 16.11 6.29
C ALA A 128 -5.60 14.83 5.64
N SER A 129 -5.07 14.50 4.47
CA SER A 129 -5.39 13.25 3.78
C SER A 129 -4.82 12.04 4.52
N VAL A 130 -5.54 10.92 4.44
CA VAL A 130 -5.02 9.60 4.79
C VAL A 130 -4.19 9.09 3.62
N TYR A 131 -2.99 8.61 3.92
CA TYR A 131 -2.06 8.06 2.95
C TYR A 131 -1.98 6.54 3.08
N ALA A 132 -1.96 5.84 1.95
CA ALA A 132 -1.61 4.43 1.87
C ALA A 132 -0.44 4.23 0.91
N CYS A 133 0.65 3.63 1.40
CA CYS A 133 1.95 3.63 0.76
C CYS A 133 2.51 2.21 0.64
N TYR A 134 3.15 1.90 -0.49
CA TYR A 134 3.78 0.62 -0.72
C TYR A 134 5.10 0.76 -1.47
N VAL A 135 5.98 -0.24 -1.35
CA VAL A 135 7.24 -0.25 -2.09
C VAL A 135 6.97 -0.84 -3.49
N PRO A 136 7.23 -0.08 -4.58
CA PRO A 136 7.07 -0.61 -5.93
C PRO A 136 8.12 -1.67 -6.22
N LEU A 137 7.76 -2.75 -6.94
CA LEU A 137 8.73 -3.75 -7.43
C LEU A 137 9.12 -3.52 -8.89
N SER A 138 8.24 -2.95 -9.71
CA SER A 138 8.51 -2.74 -11.13
C SER A 138 9.59 -1.67 -11.34
N LYS A 139 10.50 -1.93 -12.27
CA LYS A 139 11.53 -0.95 -12.64
C LYS A 139 10.90 0.31 -13.21
N SER A 140 9.77 0.19 -13.91
CA SER A 140 9.04 1.32 -14.46
C SER A 140 8.47 2.27 -13.41
N GLU A 141 7.93 1.77 -12.29
CA GLU A 141 7.46 2.66 -11.21
C GLU A 141 8.63 3.26 -10.44
N ARG A 142 9.69 2.48 -10.20
CA ARG A 142 10.94 2.97 -9.58
C ARG A 142 11.65 4.06 -10.39
N ALA A 143 11.46 4.09 -11.70
CA ALA A 143 12.04 5.11 -12.57
C ALA A 143 11.29 6.46 -12.50
N LYS A 144 10.09 6.51 -11.92
CA LYS A 144 9.28 7.73 -11.78
C LYS A 144 9.60 8.44 -10.47
N SER A 145 10.79 9.01 -10.35
CA SER A 145 11.29 9.62 -9.10
C SER A 145 10.37 10.70 -8.52
N GLU A 146 9.60 11.39 -9.35
CA GLU A 146 8.61 12.38 -8.95
C GLU A 146 7.44 11.81 -8.12
N ASN A 147 7.14 10.52 -8.27
CA ASN A 147 6.05 9.83 -7.57
C ASN A 147 6.56 9.05 -6.35
N LEU A 148 7.85 9.14 -6.05
CA LEU A 148 8.50 8.42 -4.98
C LEU A 148 8.65 9.30 -3.74
N VAL A 149 8.24 8.75 -2.61
CA VAL A 149 8.27 9.44 -1.32
C VAL A 149 8.94 8.58 -0.25
N ASN A 150 9.51 9.25 0.75
CA ASN A 150 10.00 8.63 1.97
C ASN A 150 8.91 8.68 3.04
N LEU A 151 8.84 7.61 3.83
CA LEU A 151 7.96 7.54 5.00
C LEU A 151 8.80 7.79 6.26
N THR A 152 8.31 8.66 7.11
CA THR A 152 8.88 8.88 8.44
C THR A 152 8.06 8.10 9.44
N PHE A 153 8.68 7.16 10.15
CA PHE A 153 8.01 6.34 11.17
C PHE A 153 8.01 7.01 12.57
N ASP A 154 8.35 8.30 12.64
CA ASP A 154 8.30 9.08 13.88
C ASP A 154 6.87 9.49 14.22
N SER A 155 6.55 9.41 15.52
CA SER A 155 5.29 9.67 16.24
C SER A 155 4.51 10.93 15.86
N THR A 156 5.09 11.86 15.09
CA THR A 156 4.54 13.22 14.91
C THR A 156 4.28 13.64 13.45
N THR A 157 4.78 12.92 12.45
CA THR A 157 4.75 13.37 11.04
C THR A 157 4.21 12.28 10.11
N GLY A 158 2.90 11.99 10.20
CA GLY A 158 2.22 11.03 9.32
C GLY A 158 2.04 11.48 7.86
N ALA A 159 2.93 12.32 7.35
CA ALA A 159 2.94 12.83 5.98
C ALA A 159 4.13 12.27 5.19
N PRO A 160 3.95 11.81 3.95
CA PRO A 160 5.06 11.40 3.10
C PRO A 160 5.92 12.61 2.71
N THR A 161 7.23 12.40 2.56
CA THR A 161 8.18 13.45 2.14
C THR A 161 8.86 13.06 0.82
N THR A 162 9.46 14.00 0.10
CA THR A 162 10.10 13.68 -1.19
C THR A 162 11.24 12.68 -1.02
N CYS A 163 11.30 11.65 -1.88
CA CYS A 163 12.40 10.70 -1.83
C CYS A 163 13.67 11.33 -2.40
N THR A 164 14.64 11.66 -1.54
CA THR A 164 15.88 12.34 -1.93
C THR A 164 16.93 11.43 -2.57
N ALA A 165 16.84 10.11 -2.38
CA ALA A 165 17.56 9.13 -3.19
C ALA A 165 16.98 7.71 -3.00
N PRO A 166 16.80 6.92 -4.07
CA PRO A 166 16.53 5.48 -3.97
C PRO A 166 17.81 4.72 -3.58
N THR A 167 18.47 5.12 -2.50
CA THR A 167 19.71 4.50 -2.01
C THR A 167 19.36 3.41 -1.01
N GLY A 168 18.81 2.31 -1.52
CA GLY A 168 18.46 1.16 -0.70
C GLY A 168 18.28 -0.10 -1.52
N THR A 169 18.54 -1.25 -0.91
CA THR A 169 17.91 -2.50 -1.32
C THR A 169 16.45 -2.32 -0.97
N TRP A 170 15.59 -2.12 -1.98
CA TRP A 170 14.12 -1.88 -1.93
C TRP A 170 13.32 -2.93 -1.12
N THR A 171 13.70 -3.08 0.14
CA THR A 171 13.51 -4.25 0.98
C THR A 171 13.40 -3.86 2.45
N ASP A 172 13.90 -2.67 2.80
CA ASP A 172 13.84 -2.11 4.14
C ASP A 172 12.77 -1.02 4.28
N VAL A 173 12.57 -0.57 5.51
CA VAL A 173 11.63 0.51 5.84
C VAL A 173 12.08 1.87 5.30
N ASN A 174 13.36 2.05 4.98
CA ASN A 174 13.96 3.31 4.52
C ASN A 174 13.95 3.45 2.98
N SER A 175 13.30 2.53 2.28
CA SER A 175 13.15 2.56 0.83
C SER A 175 12.20 3.68 0.37
N CYS A 176 12.20 4.01 -0.93
CA CYS A 176 11.16 4.89 -1.47
C CYS A 176 9.83 4.13 -1.64
N TYR A 177 8.73 4.83 -1.43
CA TYR A 177 7.37 4.33 -1.53
C TYR A 177 6.60 5.08 -2.60
N VAL A 178 5.53 4.45 -3.08
CA VAL A 178 4.45 5.11 -3.81
C VAL A 178 3.29 5.24 -2.86
N CYS A 179 2.81 6.46 -2.63
CA CYS A 179 1.66 6.74 -1.78
C CYS A 179 0.43 7.15 -2.61
N LEU A 180 -0.74 6.84 -2.06
CA LEU A 180 -2.03 7.37 -2.49
C LEU A 180 -2.61 8.19 -1.33
N PRO A 181 -3.37 9.28 -1.59
CA PRO A 181 -3.42 9.99 -2.86
C PRO A 181 -2.04 10.54 -3.26
N GLN A 182 -1.81 10.66 -4.58
CA GLN A 182 -0.62 11.32 -5.14
C GLN A 182 -0.86 12.83 -5.24
#